data_AF-A0A5K0Y0B2-F1
#
_entry.id   AF-A0A5K0Y0B2-F1
#
_cell.length_a   1.000
_cell.length_b   1.000
_cell.length_c   1.000
_cell.angle_alpha   90.00
_cell.angle_beta   90.00
_cell.angle_gamma   90.00
#
_symmetry.space_group_name_H-M   'P 1'
#
loop_
_entity.id
_entity.type
_entity.pdbx_description
1 polymer ?
#
loop_
_entity_poly.entity_id
_entity_poly.type
_entity_poly.pdbx_seq_one_letter_code
_entity_poly.pdbx_strand_id
1 'polypeptide(L)'
;STIASSGRGILAIDESNATCGKRLASIGLENTEANRRAYRQLLLTTPGLGEYISGVILFEETLHQSTTDGKKFVDCLRDQKIVPGIKVDK
;
A
#
# COMPACT_ATOMS: atom_id res chain seq x y z
N SER A 1 -4.53 14.37 -13.07
CA SER A 1 -4.33 14.66 -11.64
C SER A 1 -2.84 14.63 -11.36
N THR A 2 -2.27 15.73 -10.88
CA THR A 2 -0.83 15.86 -10.57
C THR A 2 -0.51 15.26 -9.20
N ILE A 3 0.66 14.61 -9.09
CA ILE A 3 1.16 13.98 -7.85
C ILE A 3 1.44 15.05 -6.77
N ALA A 4 1.92 16.23 -7.16
CA ALA A 4 2.19 17.35 -6.24
C ALA A 4 1.05 18.38 -6.22
N SER A 5 -0.17 17.97 -5.89
CA SER A 5 -1.23 18.95 -5.63
C SER A 5 -1.21 19.40 -4.17
N SER A 6 -1.46 20.68 -3.91
CA SER A 6 -1.54 21.22 -2.55
C SER A 6 -2.44 20.37 -1.65
N GLY A 7 -1.94 20.03 -0.46
CA GLY A 7 -2.66 19.19 0.52
C GLY A 7 -2.59 17.68 0.28
N ARG A 8 -1.94 17.20 -0.80
CA ARG A 8 -1.73 15.76 -1.05
C ARG A 8 -0.27 15.36 -1.07
N GLY A 9 0.05 14.26 -0.41
CA GLY A 9 1.39 13.68 -0.29
C GLY A 9 1.54 12.30 -0.94
N ILE A 10 2.72 11.70 -0.75
CA ILE A 10 3.04 10.35 -1.21
C ILE A 10 3.10 9.42 0.01
N LEU A 11 2.45 8.26 -0.10
CA LEU A 11 2.54 7.19 0.90
C LEU A 11 3.54 6.14 0.41
N ALA A 12 4.63 5.95 1.15
CA ALA A 12 5.61 4.91 0.87
C ALA A 12 5.27 3.62 1.65
N ILE A 13 4.91 2.57 0.92
CA ILE A 13 4.72 1.20 1.45
C ILE A 13 5.60 0.22 0.68
N ASP A 14 6.80 0.66 0.33
CA ASP A 14 7.82 -0.06 -0.42
C ASP A 14 8.66 -0.99 0.48
N GLU A 15 8.11 -1.33 1.64
CA GLU A 15 8.77 -2.14 2.65
C GLU A 15 8.89 -3.59 2.19
N SER A 16 10.10 -4.14 2.32
CA SER A 16 10.34 -5.56 2.12
C SER A 16 9.56 -6.39 3.14
N ASN A 17 9.37 -7.67 2.85
CA ASN A 17 8.69 -8.59 3.77
C ASN A 17 9.37 -8.68 5.15
N ALA A 18 10.68 -8.47 5.21
CA ALA A 18 11.43 -8.43 6.47
C ALA A 18 11.08 -7.17 7.28
N THR A 19 11.01 -6.00 6.65
CA THR A 19 10.66 -4.74 7.31
C THR A 19 9.19 -4.72 7.75
N CYS A 20 8.28 -5.16 6.89
CA CYS A 20 6.86 -5.33 7.23
C CYS A 20 6.69 -6.31 8.40
N GLY A 21 7.46 -7.41 8.41
CA GLY A 21 7.49 -8.37 9.51
C GLY A 21 7.91 -7.75 10.85
N LYS A 22 8.88 -6.82 10.86
CA LYS A 22 9.26 -6.09 12.10
C LYS A 22 8.13 -5.23 12.64
N ARG A 23 7.33 -4.60 11.76
CA ARG A 23 6.15 -3.82 12.17
C ARG A 23 5.06 -4.71 12.75
N LEU A 24 4.78 -5.86 12.12
CA LEU A 24 3.83 -6.84 12.64
C LEU A 24 4.31 -7.42 13.99
N ALA A 25 5.59 -7.74 14.11
CA ALA A 25 6.17 -8.23 15.35
C ALA A 25 6.07 -7.21 16.50
N SER A 26 6.19 -5.91 16.20
CA SER A 26 6.03 -4.86 17.22
C SER A 26 4.64 -4.80 17.85
N ILE A 27 3.64 -5.36 17.18
CA ILE A 27 2.25 -5.48 17.66
C ILE A 27 1.88 -6.93 18.00
N GLY A 28 2.86 -7.83 18.10
CA GLY A 28 2.66 -9.24 18.47
C GLY A 28 2.07 -10.14 17.38
N LEU A 29 2.08 -9.71 16.12
CA LEU A 29 1.60 -10.50 14.98
C LEU A 29 2.74 -11.27 14.31
N GLU A 30 2.46 -12.50 13.89
CA GLU A 30 3.38 -13.30 13.09
C GLU A 30 3.54 -12.74 11.67
N ASN A 31 4.73 -12.88 11.09
CA ASN A 31 5.03 -12.44 9.73
C ASN A 31 4.53 -13.43 8.67
N THR A 32 3.22 -13.63 8.59
CA THR A 32 2.57 -14.44 7.55
C THR A 32 2.18 -13.59 6.35
N GLU A 33 2.05 -14.21 5.18
CA GLU A 33 1.60 -13.50 3.97
C GLU A 33 0.20 -12.89 4.17
N ALA A 34 -0.70 -13.62 4.85
CA ALA A 34 -2.03 -13.14 5.18
C ALA A 34 -2.00 -11.87 6.02
N ASN A 35 -1.13 -11.80 7.05
CA ASN A 35 -1.00 -10.61 7.90
C ASN A 35 -0.39 -9.42 7.14
N ARG A 36 0.65 -9.66 6.32
CA ARG A 36 1.23 -8.62 5.45
C ARG A 36 0.20 -8.07 4.46
N ARG A 37 -0.60 -8.96 3.86
CA ARG A 37 -1.68 -8.60 2.94
C ARG A 37 -2.77 -7.81 3.65
N ALA A 38 -3.21 -8.25 4.83
CA ALA A 38 -4.22 -7.55 5.63
C ALA A 38 -3.77 -6.15 6.04
N TYR A 39 -2.50 -6.00 6.44
CA TYR A 39 -1.90 -4.70 6.75
C TYR A 39 -1.92 -3.76 5.53
N ARG A 40 -1.49 -4.25 4.35
CA ARG A 40 -1.50 -3.46 3.11
C ARG A 40 -2.93 -3.13 2.66
N GLN A 41 -3.84 -4.09 2.77
CA GLN A 41 -5.26 -3.88 2.48
C GLN A 41 -5.82 -2.76 3.36
N LEU A 42 -5.61 -2.82 4.67
CA LEU A 42 -6.05 -1.79 5.60
C LEU A 42 -5.60 -0.38 5.17
N LEU A 43 -4.33 -0.22 4.83
CA LEU A 43 -3.79 1.06 4.34
C LEU A 43 -4.45 1.48 3.03
N LEU A 44 -4.53 0.59 2.04
CA LEU A 44 -4.96 0.92 0.68
C LEU A 44 -6.48 1.03 0.50
N THR A 45 -7.27 0.48 1.42
CA THR A 45 -8.74 0.56 1.40
C THR A 45 -9.28 1.55 2.41
N THR A 46 -8.42 2.38 3.03
CA THR A 46 -8.85 3.43 3.95
C THR A 46 -9.77 4.43 3.21
N PRO A 47 -11.01 4.65 3.66
CA PRO A 47 -11.91 5.63 3.04
C PRO A 47 -11.32 7.04 3.09
N GLY A 48 -11.40 7.79 1.99
CA GLY A 48 -10.90 9.16 1.92
C GLY A 48 -9.38 9.29 1.82
N LEU A 49 -8.63 8.20 1.68
CA LEU A 49 -7.17 8.24 1.55
C LEU A 49 -6.73 9.12 0.37
N GLY A 50 -7.46 9.06 -0.75
CA GLY A 50 -7.20 9.85 -1.95
C GLY A 50 -7.32 11.38 -1.80
N GLU A 51 -7.93 11.85 -0.71
CA GLU A 51 -8.02 13.29 -0.40
C GLU A 51 -6.69 13.85 0.11
N TYR A 52 -5.87 13.00 0.73
CA TYR A 52 -4.60 13.36 1.35
C TYR A 52 -3.40 12.73 0.64
N ILE A 53 -3.60 11.65 -0.11
CA ILE A 53 -2.54 10.92 -0.79
C ILE A 53 -2.81 10.96 -2.30
N SER A 54 -1.83 11.42 -3.05
CA SER A 54 -1.88 11.49 -4.51
C SER A 54 -1.12 10.34 -5.17
N GLY A 55 -0.19 9.72 -4.46
CA GLY A 55 0.61 8.61 -4.96
C GLY A 55 1.03 7.64 -3.87
N VAL A 56 1.19 6.38 -4.22
CA VAL A 56 1.63 5.32 -3.32
C VAL A 56 2.79 4.56 -3.95
N ILE A 57 3.89 4.37 -3.23
CA ILE A 57 5.03 3.56 -3.70
C ILE A 57 4.88 2.15 -3.14
N LEU A 58 4.74 1.17 -4.03
CA LEU A 58 4.55 -0.25 -3.73
C LEU A 58 5.85 -1.04 -3.91
N PHE A 59 6.01 -2.10 -3.14
CA PHE A 59 6.97 -3.16 -3.43
C PHE A 59 6.44 -4.08 -4.55
N GLU A 60 7.33 -4.65 -5.37
CA GLU A 60 6.95 -5.44 -6.57
C GLU A 60 5.97 -6.60 -6.26
N GLU A 61 6.17 -7.29 -5.14
CA GLU A 61 5.26 -8.35 -4.67
C GLU A 61 3.85 -7.80 -4.39
N THR A 62 3.76 -6.57 -3.90
CA THR A 62 2.47 -5.94 -3.55
C THR A 62 1.70 -5.49 -4.80
N LEU A 63 2.40 -5.17 -5.89
CA LEU A 63 1.76 -4.77 -7.15
C LEU A 63 0.87 -5.88 -7.71
N HIS A 64 1.27 -7.13 -7.51
CA HIS A 64 0.57 -8.31 -8.01
C HIS A 64 -0.40 -8.92 -6.98
N GLN A 65 -0.46 -8.36 -5.76
CA GLN A 65 -1.36 -8.84 -4.72
C GLN A 65 -2.78 -8.29 -4.88
N SER A 66 -3.73 -9.10 -4.41
CA SER A 66 -5.14 -8.75 -4.30
C SER A 66 -5.56 -8.68 -2.83
N THR A 67 -6.60 -7.89 -2.60
CA THR A 67 -7.40 -7.92 -1.37
C THR A 67 -8.00 -9.31 -1.13
N THR A 68 -8.48 -9.55 0.09
CA THR A 68 -9.27 -10.74 0.45
C THR A 68 -10.47 -10.96 -0.47
N ASP A 69 -10.99 -9.87 -1.04
CA ASP A 69 -12.20 -9.86 -1.88
C ASP A 69 -11.87 -10.04 -3.37
N GLY A 70 -10.61 -10.35 -3.69
CA GLY A 70 -10.13 -10.64 -5.06
C GLY A 70 -9.77 -9.40 -5.89
N LYS A 71 -10.03 -8.19 -5.39
CA LYS A 71 -9.69 -6.94 -6.08
C LYS A 71 -8.20 -6.62 -5.96
N LYS A 72 -7.54 -6.27 -7.07
CA LYS A 72 -6.12 -5.91 -7.06
C LYS A 72 -5.90 -4.61 -6.30
N PHE A 73 -4.80 -4.52 -5.56
CA PHE A 73 -4.45 -3.30 -4.83
C PHE A 73 -4.31 -2.06 -5.72
N VAL A 74 -3.80 -2.26 -6.94
CA VAL A 74 -3.70 -1.22 -7.97
C VAL A 74 -5.08 -0.63 -8.31
N ASP A 75 -6.11 -1.46 -8.37
CA ASP A 75 -7.47 -1.01 -8.70
C ASP A 75 -8.09 -0.25 -7.52
N CYS A 76 -7.85 -0.68 -6.28
CA CYS A 76 -8.25 0.07 -5.09
C CYS A 76 -7.64 1.48 -5.06
N LEU A 77 -6.37 1.62 -5.44
CA LEU A 77 -5.69 2.92 -5.51
C LEU A 77 -6.29 3.82 -6.60
N ARG A 78 -6.54 3.25 -7.78
CA ARG A 78 -7.13 3.98 -8.92
C ARG A 78 -8.52 4.51 -8.62
N ASP A 79 -9.35 3.72 -7.94
CA ASP A 79 -10.69 4.14 -7.53
C ASP A 79 -10.66 5.34 -6.59
N GLN A 80 -9.61 5.44 -5.77
CA GLN A 80 -9.35 6.58 -4.88
C GLN A 80 -8.59 7.72 -5.57
N LYS A 81 -8.38 7.68 -6.88
CA LYS A 81 -7.59 8.66 -7.66
C LYS A 81 -6.14 8.79 -7.20
N ILE A 82 -5.58 7.72 -6.63
CA ILE A 82 -4.18 7.62 -6.19
C ILE A 82 -3.35 6.99 -7.29
N VAL A 83 -2.17 7.55 -7.56
CA VAL A 83 -1.22 7.04 -8.56
C VAL A 83 -0.37 5.93 -7.94
N PRO A 84 -0.46 4.67 -8.42
CA PRO A 84 0.44 3.61 -8.00
C PRO A 84 1.84 3.81 -8.61
N GLY A 85 2.87 3.78 -7.77
CA GLY A 85 4.28 3.72 -8.13
C GLY A 85 4.89 2.41 -7.65
N ILE A 86 6.01 2.02 -8.25
CA ILE A 86 6.75 0.81 -7.88
C ILE A 86 8.19 1.18 -7.51
N LYS A 87 8.70 0.58 -6.43
CA LYS A 87 10.11 0.64 -6.11
C LYS A 87 10.89 -0.20 -7.12
N VAL A 88 11.82 0.42 -7.84
CA VAL A 88 12.71 -0.24 -8.82
C VAL A 88 14.13 -0.44 -8.31
N ASP A 89 14.40 0.03 -7.09
CA ASP A 89 15.69 -0.10 -6.41
C ASP A 89 15.84 -1.51 -5.81
N LYS A 90 17.00 -2.15 -6.04
CA LYS A 90 17.32 -3.52 -5.60
C LYS A 90 18.09 -3.52 -4.30
#